data_AF-A0A961WXL8-F1
#
_entry.id   AF-A0A961WXL8-F1
#
_cell.length_a   1.000
_cell.length_b   1.000
_cell.length_c   1.000
_cell.angle_alpha   90.00
_cell.angle_beta   90.00
_cell.angle_gamma   90.00
#
_symmetry.space_group_name_H-M   'P 1'
#
loop_
_entity.id
_entity.type
_entity.pdbx_description
1 polymer ?
#
loop_
_entity_poly.entity_id
_entity_poly.type
_entity_poly.pdbx_seq_one_letter_code
_entity_poly.pdbx_strand_id
1 'polypeptide(L)'
;FLLTEQEASDRVRNLNQRFALSAVGSIGRIVEHYRWRFSYGADAQRGRSTIDAARKGGIERHRTTAKATAEVLNAMKLMIERGATASNAARLAFKAGFGTSAEANRKLWTRNQPK
;
A
#
# COMPACT_ATOMS: atom_id res chain seq x y z
N PHE A 1 4.53 -49.23 -37.93
CA PHE A 1 5.21 -48.13 -38.64
C PHE A 1 6.50 -47.83 -37.93
N LEU A 2 7.61 -48.42 -38.39
CA LEU A 2 8.95 -48.10 -37.89
C LEU A 2 9.37 -46.79 -38.59
N LEU A 3 9.75 -45.79 -37.79
CA LEU A 3 10.35 -44.56 -38.33
C LEU A 3 11.64 -44.94 -39.08
N THR A 4 11.87 -44.29 -40.20
CA THR A 4 13.16 -44.43 -40.89
C THR A 4 14.27 -43.86 -40.01
N GLU A 5 15.49 -44.39 -40.10
CA GLU A 5 16.63 -43.92 -39.29
C GLU A 5 16.85 -42.40 -39.44
N GLN A 6 16.53 -41.87 -40.61
CA GLN A 6 16.65 -40.45 -40.92
C GLN A 6 15.61 -39.61 -40.15
N GLU A 7 14.35 -40.04 -40.10
CA GLU A 7 13.31 -39.37 -39.31
C GLU A 7 13.57 -39.45 -37.80
N ALA A 8 14.16 -40.55 -37.31
CA ALA A 8 14.56 -40.68 -35.92
C ALA A 8 15.70 -39.70 -35.58
N SER A 9 16.71 -39.61 -36.44
CA SER A 9 17.83 -38.66 -36.30
C SER A 9 17.37 -37.19 -36.30
N ASP A 10 16.48 -36.82 -37.22
CA ASP A 10 15.95 -35.45 -37.32
C ASP A 10 15.09 -35.07 -36.12
N ARG A 11 14.36 -36.02 -35.52
CA ARG A 11 13.64 -35.79 -34.26
C ARG A 11 14.57 -35.55 -33.09
N VAL A 12 15.65 -36.33 -32.94
CA VAL A 12 16.65 -36.15 -31.88
C VAL A 12 17.37 -34.80 -32.03
N ARG A 13 17.73 -34.41 -33.26
CA ARG A 13 18.35 -33.11 -33.56
C ARG A 13 17.43 -31.94 -33.18
N ASN A 14 16.15 -32.01 -33.55
CA ASN A 14 15.16 -30.98 -33.19
C ASN A 14 14.91 -30.90 -31.67
N LEU A 15 14.88 -32.04 -30.98
CA LEU A 15 14.78 -32.08 -29.51
C LEU A 15 15.98 -31.39 -28.85
N ASN A 16 17.21 -31.73 -29.27
CA ASN A 16 18.42 -31.12 -28.73
C ASN A 16 18.47 -29.60 -28.98
N GLN A 17 18.04 -29.14 -30.15
CA GLN A 17 17.93 -27.71 -30.44
C GLN A 17 16.92 -27.00 -29.53
N ARG A 18 15.75 -27.61 -29.28
CA ARG A 18 14.75 -27.06 -28.36
C ARG A 18 15.26 -27.00 -26.92
N PHE A 19 15.95 -28.03 -26.45
CA PHE A 19 16.58 -28.02 -25.12
C PHE A 19 17.65 -26.94 -25.00
N ALA A 20 18.51 -26.78 -26.01
CA ALA A 20 19.54 -25.75 -26.04
C ALA A 20 18.93 -24.34 -26.00
N LEU A 21 17.90 -24.06 -26.82
CA LEU A 21 17.21 -22.77 -26.83
C LEU A 21 16.52 -22.47 -25.49
N SER A 22 15.87 -23.47 -24.89
CA SER A 22 15.26 -23.34 -23.55
C SER A 22 16.30 -23.05 -22.47
N ALA A 23 17.44 -23.75 -22.49
CA ALA A 23 18.54 -23.53 -21.56
C ALA A 23 19.15 -22.13 -21.70
N VAL A 24 19.39 -21.66 -22.93
CA VAL A 24 19.91 -20.32 -23.21
C VAL A 24 18.93 -19.23 -22.75
N GLY A 25 17.62 -19.39 -23.03
CA GLY A 25 16.60 -18.46 -22.54
C GLY A 25 16.48 -18.44 -21.00
N SER A 26 16.80 -19.55 -20.34
CA SER A 26 16.83 -19.64 -18.87
C SER A 26 18.06 -18.92 -18.29
N ILE A 27 19.23 -19.09 -18.91
CA ILE A 27 20.46 -18.38 -18.52
C ILE A 27 20.32 -16.87 -18.74
N GLY A 28 19.75 -16.45 -19.87
CA GLY A 28 19.50 -15.03 -20.16
C GLY A 28 18.66 -14.35 -19.08
N ARG A 29 17.55 -14.98 -18.67
CA ARG A 29 16.70 -14.48 -17.59
C ARG A 29 17.42 -14.39 -16.23
N ILE A 30 18.29 -15.35 -15.92
CA ILE A 30 19.10 -15.32 -14.70
C ILE A 30 20.05 -14.12 -14.72
N VAL A 31 20.76 -13.90 -15.83
CA VAL A 31 21.70 -12.78 -15.99
C VAL A 31 20.97 -11.44 -15.90
N GLU A 32 19.83 -11.29 -16.57
CA GLU A 32 18.99 -10.08 -16.49
C GLU A 32 18.53 -9.81 -15.07
N HIS A 33 18.08 -10.84 -14.35
CA HIS A 33 17.65 -10.72 -12.96
C HIS A 33 18.81 -10.31 -12.04
N TYR A 34 20.01 -10.86 -12.21
CA TYR A 34 21.19 -10.44 -11.45
C TYR A 34 21.57 -8.99 -11.74
N ARG A 35 21.57 -8.58 -13.03
CA ARG A 35 21.85 -7.19 -13.42
C ARG A 35 20.83 -6.23 -12.83
N TRP A 36 19.54 -6.56 -12.91
CA TRP A 36 18.49 -5.75 -12.30
C TRP A 36 18.68 -5.62 -10.79
N ARG A 37 18.99 -6.71 -10.08
CA ARG A 37 19.23 -6.69 -8.64
C ARG A 37 20.45 -5.86 -8.25
N PHE A 38 21.53 -5.94 -9.02
CA PHE A 38 22.73 -5.13 -8.79
C PHE A 38 22.45 -3.64 -9.03
N SER A 39 21.74 -3.30 -10.11
CA SER A 39 21.48 -1.91 -10.48
C SER A 39 20.37 -1.23 -9.66
N TYR A 40 19.33 -1.97 -9.24
CA TYR A 40 18.11 -1.38 -8.67
C TYR A 40 17.68 -1.99 -7.33
N GLY A 41 18.28 -3.11 -6.91
CA GLY A 41 17.86 -3.83 -5.71
C GLY A 41 17.97 -3.02 -4.42
N ALA A 42 19.03 -2.21 -4.29
CA ALA A 42 19.22 -1.34 -3.14
C ALA A 42 18.15 -0.24 -3.05
N ASP A 43 17.78 0.37 -4.19
CA ASP A 43 16.75 1.41 -4.24
C ASP A 43 15.35 0.82 -4.00
N ALA A 44 15.07 -0.36 -4.54
CA ALA A 44 13.82 -1.08 -4.26
C ALA A 44 13.70 -1.43 -2.76
N GLN A 45 14.79 -1.88 -2.12
CA GLN A 45 14.81 -2.16 -0.70
C GLN A 45 14.65 -0.89 0.15
N ARG A 46 15.33 0.20 -0.22
CA ARG A 46 15.15 1.52 0.41
C ARG A 46 13.70 1.98 0.29
N GLY A 47 13.13 1.92 -0.92
CA GLY A 47 11.73 2.28 -1.17
C GLY A 47 10.76 1.48 -0.28
N ARG A 48 10.97 0.17 -0.16
CA ARG A 48 10.18 -0.68 0.75
C ARG A 48 10.32 -0.26 2.20
N SER A 49 11.55 0.01 2.67
CA SER A 49 11.78 0.47 4.04
C SER A 49 11.11 1.81 4.32
N THR A 50 11.08 2.73 3.36
CA THR A 50 10.40 4.02 3.45
C THR A 50 8.88 3.85 3.55
N ILE A 51 8.30 2.99 2.71
CA ILE A 51 6.86 2.67 2.76
C ILE A 51 6.48 2.04 4.10
N ASP A 52 7.28 1.09 4.58
CA ASP A 52 7.05 0.43 5.87
C ASP A 52 7.18 1.40 7.04
N ALA A 53 8.17 2.29 7.02
CA ALA A 53 8.33 3.34 8.02
C ALA A 53 7.16 4.33 8.02
N ALA A 54 6.71 4.77 6.84
CA ALA A 54 5.54 5.65 6.71
C ALA A 54 4.26 4.99 7.23
N ARG A 55 4.05 3.70 6.93
CA ARG A 55 2.93 2.91 7.45
C ARG A 55 2.97 2.80 8.97
N LYS A 56 4.11 2.43 9.54
CA LYS A 56 4.31 2.33 11.00
C LYS A 56 4.09 3.68 11.69
N GLY A 57 4.66 4.76 11.15
CA GLY A 57 4.45 6.11 11.67
C GLY A 57 2.99 6.56 11.58
N GLY A 58 2.26 6.16 10.53
CA GLY A 58 0.82 6.36 10.41
C GLY A 58 0.03 5.64 11.50
N ILE A 59 0.33 4.35 11.74
CA ILE A 59 -0.30 3.55 12.80
C ILE A 59 -0.04 4.17 14.17
N GLU A 60 1.18 4.59 14.46
CA GLU A 60 1.54 5.15 15.76
C GLU A 60 0.88 6.52 16.00
N ARG A 61 0.85 7.38 14.97
CA ARG A 61 0.08 8.64 15.04
C ARG A 61 -1.40 8.37 15.27
N HIS A 62 -1.98 7.41 14.55
CA HIS A 62 -3.38 7.04 14.78
C HIS A 62 -3.59 6.55 16.21
N ARG A 63 -2.73 5.67 16.73
CA ARG A 63 -2.83 5.14 18.09
C ARG A 63 -2.81 6.25 19.15
N THR A 64 -1.94 7.24 18.97
CA THR A 64 -1.81 8.37 19.91
C THR A 64 -2.97 9.37 19.79
N THR A 65 -3.46 9.66 18.58
CA THR A 65 -4.50 10.67 18.37
C THR A 65 -5.93 10.13 18.35
N ALA A 66 -6.13 8.82 18.25
CA ALA A 66 -7.46 8.21 18.09
C ALA A 66 -8.38 8.52 19.28
N LYS A 67 -7.88 8.42 20.51
CA LYS A 67 -8.68 8.69 21.71
C LYS A 67 -9.18 10.14 21.74
N ALA A 68 -8.27 11.10 21.60
CA ALA A 68 -8.61 12.53 21.56
C ALA A 68 -9.56 12.86 20.38
N THR A 69 -9.33 12.23 19.22
CA THR A 69 -10.20 12.37 18.04
C THR A 69 -11.62 11.89 18.34
N ALA A 70 -11.76 10.72 18.97
CA ALA A 70 -13.05 10.16 19.34
C ALA A 70 -13.79 11.03 20.37
N GLU A 71 -13.07 11.57 21.37
CA GLU A 71 -13.63 12.49 22.35
C GLU A 71 -14.22 13.76 21.70
N VAL A 72 -13.48 14.38 20.77
CA VAL A 72 -13.98 15.55 20.01
C VAL A 72 -15.22 15.19 19.20
N LEU A 73 -15.19 14.07 18.47
CA LEU A 73 -16.32 13.63 17.64
C LEU A 73 -17.56 13.32 18.48
N ASN A 74 -17.39 12.65 19.62
CA ASN A 74 -18.49 12.35 20.55
C ASN A 74 -19.09 13.62 21.14
N ALA A 75 -18.25 14.57 21.56
CA ALA A 75 -18.72 15.86 22.08
C ALA A 75 -19.52 16.63 21.02
N MET A 76 -19.02 16.68 19.78
CA MET A 76 -19.75 17.30 18.67
C MET A 76 -21.06 16.57 18.35
N LYS A 77 -21.06 15.24 18.35
CA LYS A 77 -22.25 14.42 18.10
C LYS A 77 -23.35 14.73 19.12
N LEU A 78 -23.02 14.74 20.41
CA LEU A 78 -23.96 15.06 21.49
C LEU A 78 -24.58 16.46 21.33
N MET A 79 -23.79 17.43 20.88
CA MET A 79 -24.28 18.79 20.65
C MET A 79 -25.21 18.85 19.43
N ILE A 80 -24.92 18.09 18.38
CA ILE A 80 -25.75 18.00 17.18
C ILE A 80 -27.07 17.29 17.48
N GLU A 81 -27.03 16.21 18.26
CA GLU A 81 -28.24 15.52 18.75
C GLU A 81 -29.15 16.43 19.58
N ARG A 82 -28.58 17.46 20.23
CA ARG A 82 -29.31 18.53 20.94
C ARG A 82 -29.79 19.67 20.04
N GLY A 83 -29.65 19.54 18.72
CA GLY A 83 -30.12 20.51 17.73
C GLY A 83 -29.09 21.57 17.32
N ALA A 84 -27.82 21.46 17.73
CA ALA A 84 -26.79 22.37 17.23
C ALA A 84 -26.40 22.02 15.78
N THR A 85 -26.14 23.04 14.96
CA THR A 85 -25.51 22.82 13.65
C THR A 85 -24.06 22.36 13.83
N ALA A 86 -23.49 21.64 12.84
CA ALA A 86 -22.10 21.18 12.92
C ALA A 86 -21.08 22.30 13.19
N SER A 87 -21.30 23.49 12.61
CA SER A 87 -20.47 24.67 12.86
C SER A 87 -20.59 25.18 14.30
N ASN A 88 -21.82 25.21 14.86
CA ASN A 88 -22.02 25.63 16.24
C ASN A 88 -21.49 24.58 17.23
N ALA A 89 -21.71 23.29 16.96
CA ALA A 89 -21.16 22.18 17.73
C ALA A 89 -19.62 22.21 17.76
N ALA A 90 -18.96 22.51 16.65
CA ALA A 90 -17.51 22.62 16.61
C ALA A 90 -16.98 23.76 17.52
N ARG A 91 -17.67 24.90 17.51
CA ARG A 91 -17.36 26.04 18.38
C ARG A 91 -17.63 25.73 19.85
N LEU A 92 -18.75 25.06 20.16
CA LEU A 92 -19.11 24.67 21.51
C LEU A 92 -18.16 23.60 22.07
N ALA A 93 -17.77 22.61 21.25
CA ALA A 93 -16.78 21.60 21.61
C ALA A 93 -15.43 22.26 21.96
N PHE A 94 -14.97 23.21 21.14
CA PHE A 94 -13.75 23.96 21.45
C PHE A 94 -13.86 24.77 22.75
N LYS A 95 -14.98 25.46 22.97
CA LYS A 95 -15.23 26.20 24.22
C LYS A 95 -15.27 25.29 25.45
N ALA A 96 -15.70 24.04 25.29
CA ALA A 96 -15.71 23.03 26.33
C ALA A 96 -14.35 22.33 26.52
N GLY A 97 -13.29 22.79 25.83
CA GLY A 97 -11.93 22.25 25.96
C GLY A 97 -11.62 21.07 25.04
N PHE A 98 -12.52 20.72 24.10
CA PHE A 98 -12.28 19.63 23.15
C PHE A 98 -11.60 20.14 21.87
N GLY A 99 -10.48 19.51 21.53
CA GLY A 99 -9.74 19.77 20.29
C GLY A 99 -8.95 21.08 20.32
N THR A 100 -8.29 21.41 19.19
CA THR A 100 -7.34 22.53 19.11
C THR A 100 -7.97 23.85 18.67
N SER A 101 -9.00 23.80 17.83
CA SER A 101 -9.74 24.98 17.39
C SER A 101 -11.11 24.60 16.85
N ALA A 102 -12.04 25.56 16.83
CA ALA A 102 -13.37 25.35 16.26
C ALA A 102 -13.31 24.92 14.78
N GLU A 103 -12.38 25.48 13.99
CA GLU A 103 -12.24 25.11 12.59
C GLU A 103 -11.66 23.70 12.41
N ALA A 104 -10.69 23.31 13.24
CA ALA A 104 -10.12 21.96 13.24
C ALA A 104 -11.19 20.92 13.56
N ASN A 105 -12.01 21.18 14.59
CA ASN A 105 -13.12 20.31 14.98
C ASN A 105 -14.16 20.19 13.85
N ARG A 106 -14.50 21.30 13.19
CA ARG A 106 -15.41 21.27 12.03
C ARG A 106 -14.85 20.40 10.90
N LYS A 107 -13.58 20.58 10.54
CA LYS A 107 -12.91 19.75 9.51
C LYS A 107 -12.88 18.28 9.91
N LEU A 108 -12.61 17.99 11.18
CA LEU A 108 -12.60 16.64 11.72
C LEU A 108 -13.97 15.97 11.56
N TRP A 109 -15.05 16.68 11.91
CA TRP A 109 -16.42 16.20 11.74
C TRP A 109 -16.73 15.89 10.28
N THR A 110 -16.49 16.85 9.38
CA THR A 110 -16.76 16.68 7.94
C THR A 110 -16.02 15.48 7.33
N ARG A 111 -14.77 15.24 7.75
CA ARG A 111 -13.98 14.08 7.26
C ARG A 111 -14.50 12.73 7.74
N ASN A 112 -15.22 12.70 8.87
CA ASN A 112 -15.71 11.48 9.51
C ASN A 112 -17.20 11.23 9.29
N GLN A 113 -17.89 12.06 8.49
CA GLN A 113 -19.27 11.78 8.11
C GLN A 113 -19.32 10.72 7.00
N PRO A 114 -20.29 9.79 7.04
CA PRO A 114 -20.60 8.96 5.88
C PRO A 114 -21.00 9.87 4.70
N LYS A 115 -20.48 9.56 3.51
CA LYS A 115 -20.86 10.23 2.26
C LYS A 115 -22.20 9.71 1.74
#